data_AF-A0A258CU08-F1
#
_entry.id   AF-A0A258CU08-F1
#
_cell.length_a   1.000
_cell.length_b   1.000
_cell.length_c   1.000
_cell.angle_alpha   90.00
_cell.angle_beta   90.00
_cell.angle_gamma   90.00
#
_symmetry.space_group_name_H-M   'P 1'
#
loop_
_entity.id
_entity.type
_entity.pdbx_description
1 polymer ?
#
loop_
_entity_poly.entity_id
_entity_poly.type
_entity_poly.pdbx_seq_one_letter_code
_entity_poly.pdbx_strand_id
1 'polypeptide(L)' 'MIDTSYVRTLARYNAWQNRSLFTAAATLDDAARRQDRGAFFGSIHGTFCHLLWGDR' A
#
# COMPACT_ATOMS: atom_id res chain seq x y z
N MET A 1 6.66 19.74 -15.19
CA MET A 1 5.23 19.80 -15.52
C MET A 1 4.70 18.38 -15.49
N ILE A 2 3.50 18.13 -14.95
CA ILE A 2 2.91 16.79 -14.95
C ILE A 2 2.44 16.49 -16.38
N ASP A 3 3.15 15.63 -17.10
CA ASP A 3 2.81 15.19 -18.45
C ASP A 3 2.38 13.72 -18.49
N THR A 4 1.89 13.24 -19.64
CA THR A 4 1.40 11.87 -19.79
C THR A 4 2.47 10.81 -19.48
N SER A 5 3.73 11.04 -19.84
CA SER A 5 4.83 10.10 -19.56
C SER A 5 5.11 10.01 -18.06
N TYR A 6 5.02 11.14 -17.35
CA TYR A 6 5.14 11.20 -15.90
C TYR A 6 4.03 10.40 -15.23
N VAL A 7 2.76 10.63 -15.58
CA VAL A 7 1.61 9.90 -15.00
C VAL A 7 1.70 8.40 -15.28
N ARG A 8 2.08 7.98 -16.50
CA ARG A 8 2.29 6.56 -16.83
C ARG A 8 3.41 5.93 -16.02
N THR A 9 4.45 6.70 -15.69
CA THR A 9 5.55 6.22 -14.86
C THR A 9 5.08 6.02 -13.42
N LEU A 10 4.35 6.98 -12.86
CA LEU A 10 3.79 6.84 -11.51
C LEU A 10 2.75 5.71 -11.41
N ALA A 11 1.93 5.50 -12.44
CA ALA A 11 0.97 4.39 -12.45
C ALA A 11 1.68 3.02 -12.42
N ARG A 12 2.75 2.85 -13.21
CA ARG A 12 3.59 1.62 -13.18
C ARG A 12 4.29 1.46 -11.83
N TYR A 13 4.80 2.54 -11.28
CA TYR A 13 5.43 2.55 -9.96
C TYR A 13 4.44 2.14 -8.87
N ASN A 14 3.24 2.71 -8.85
CA ASN A 14 2.18 2.36 -7.90
C ASN A 14 1.82 0.87 -8.00
N ALA A 15 1.64 0.33 -9.21
CA ALA A 15 1.37 -1.09 -9.41
C ALA A 15 2.51 -2.01 -8.91
N TRP A 16 3.77 -1.62 -9.15
CA TRP A 16 4.94 -2.33 -8.65
C TRP A 16 5.04 -2.29 -7.11
N GLN A 17 4.84 -1.11 -6.53
CA GLN A 17 4.93 -0.90 -5.09
C GLN A 17 3.81 -1.66 -4.35
N ASN A 18 2.57 -1.59 -4.85
CA ASN A 18 1.45 -2.36 -4.31
C ASN A 18 1.76 -3.85 -4.32
N ARG A 19 2.28 -4.40 -5.43
CA ARG A 19 2.66 -5.82 -5.51
C ARG A 19 3.73 -6.19 -4.48
N SER A 20 4.77 -5.37 -4.34
CA SER A 20 5.84 -5.58 -3.35
C SER A 20 5.29 -5.62 -1.93
N LEU A 21 4.49 -4.61 -1.56
CA LEU A 21 3.88 -4.48 -0.23
C LEU A 21 2.91 -5.62 0.09
N PHE A 22 2.03 -5.99 -0.85
CA PHE A 22 1.10 -7.11 -0.66
C PHE A 22 1.84 -8.45 -0.54
N THR A 23 2.91 -8.65 -1.32
CA THR A 23 3.73 -9.88 -1.23
C THR A 23 4.39 -9.99 0.14
N ALA A 24 4.97 -8.90 0.66
CA ALA A 24 5.55 -8.89 2.00
C ALA A 24 4.49 -9.13 3.08
N ALA A 25 3.34 -8.44 2.99
CA ALA A 25 2.27 -8.59 3.97
C ALA A 25 1.62 -9.99 3.97
N ALA A 26 1.67 -10.71 2.85
CA ALA A 26 1.19 -12.10 2.77
C ALA A 26 2.03 -13.09 3.59
N THR A 27 3.23 -12.70 4.04
CA THR A 27 4.06 -13.51 4.94
C THR A 27 3.66 -13.39 6.41
N LEU A 28 2.77 -12.45 6.74
CA LEU A 28 2.27 -12.21 8.08
C LEU A 28 0.95 -12.95 8.32
N ASP A 29 0.76 -13.49 9.51
CA ASP A 29 -0.57 -13.91 9.95
C ASP A 29 -1.48 -12.69 10.22
N ASP A 30 -2.78 -12.94 10.41
CA ASP A 30 -3.74 -11.85 10.56
C ASP A 30 -3.52 -11.01 11.84
N ALA A 31 -3.11 -11.66 12.94
CA ALA A 31 -2.83 -10.96 14.20
C ALA A 31 -1.62 -10.03 14.04
N ALA A 32 -0.54 -10.52 13.45
CA ALA A 32 0.64 -9.75 13.11
C ALA A 32 0.29 -8.61 12.15
N ARG A 33 -0.54 -8.82 11.13
CA ARG A 33 -0.93 -7.76 10.18
C ARG A 33 -1.76 -6.65 10.83
N ARG A 34 -2.58 -7.00 11.83
CA ARG A 34 -3.45 -6.06 12.57
C ARG A 34 -2.82 -5.43 13.81
N GLN A 35 -1.69 -5.96 14.28
CA GLN A 35 -0.97 -5.42 15.42
C GLN A 35 -0.65 -3.92 15.22
N ASP A 36 -0.96 -3.13 16.24
CA ASP A 36 -0.59 -1.72 16.32
C ASP A 36 0.94 -1.57 16.36
N ARG A 37 1.45 -0.76 15.45
CA ARG A 37 2.88 -0.46 15.29
C ARG A 37 3.16 1.05 15.31
N GLY A 38 2.20 1.87 15.75
CA GLY A 38 2.35 3.32 15.78
C GLY A 38 2.42 3.96 14.40
N ALA A 39 1.92 3.28 13.36
CA ALA A 39 1.72 3.90 12.05
C ALA A 39 0.60 4.95 12.14
N PHE A 40 0.49 5.86 11.17
CA PHE A 40 -0.58 6.87 11.16
C PHE A 40 -1.98 6.24 11.25
N PHE A 41 -2.18 5.08 10.60
CA PHE A 41 -3.41 4.27 10.69
C PHE A 41 -3.29 3.09 11.68
N GLY A 42 -2.41 3.21 12.68
CA GLY A 42 -2.13 2.23 13.73
C GLY A 42 -1.37 0.99 13.25
N SER A 43 -1.94 0.24 12.31
CA SER A 43 -1.43 -1.05 11.84
C SER A 43 -1.12 -1.07 10.34
N ILE A 44 -0.45 -2.14 9.90
CA ILE A 44 -0.24 -2.44 8.47
C ILE A 44 -1.61 -2.61 7.80
N HIS A 45 -2.52 -3.35 8.44
CA HIS A 45 -3.89 -3.53 7.95
C HIS A 45 -4.63 -2.20 7.78
N GLY A 46 -4.60 -1.33 8.79
CA GLY A 46 -5.25 -0.01 8.74
C GLY A 46 -4.71 0.86 7.59
N THR A 47 -3.39 0.85 7.41
CA THR A 47 -2.74 1.56 6.30
C THR A 47 -3.22 1.02 4.94
N PHE A 48 -3.30 -0.29 4.77
CA PHE A 48 -3.78 -0.88 3.51
C PHE A 48 -5.26 -0.62 3.25
N CYS A 49 -6.10 -0.61 4.29
CA CYS A 49 -7.51 -0.23 4.16
C CYS A 49 -7.67 1.22 3.68
N HIS A 50 -6.85 2.15 4.20
CA HIS A 50 -6.84 3.52 3.74
C HIS A 50 -6.42 3.64 2.26
N LEU A 51 -5.35 2.94 1.87
CA LEU A 51 -4.89 2.94 0.47
C LEU A 51 -5.95 2.36 -0.47
N LEU A 52 -6.60 1.24 -0.11
CA LEU A 52 -7.68 0.66 -0.89
C LEU A 52 -8.87 1.61 -1.06
N TRP A 53 -9.18 2.42 -0.03
CA TRP A 53 -10.22 3.43 -0.12
C TRP A 53 -9.84 4.55 -1.09
N GLY A 54 -8.57 4.97 -1.14
CA GLY A 54 -8.08 6.00 -2.05
C GLY A 54 -7.87 5.54 -3.50
N ASP A 55 -7.65 4.24 -3.71
CA ASP A 55 -7.50 3.64 -5.05
C ASP A 55 -8.86 3.36 -5.75
N ARG A 56 -9.97 3.34 -4.99
CA ARG A 56 -11.33 3.15 -5.50
C ARG A 56 -11.98 4.47 -5.94
#